data_AF-A0A9E1XFJ0-F1
#
_entry.id   AF-A0A9E1XFJ0-F1
#
_cell.length_a   1.000
_cell.length_b   1.000
_cell.length_c   1.000
_cell.angle_alpha   90.00
_cell.angle_beta   90.00
_cell.angle_gamma   90.00
#
_symmetry.space_group_name_H-M   'P 1'
#
loop_
_entity.id
_entity.type
_entity.pdbx_description
1 polymer ?
#
loop_
_entity_poly.entity_id
_entity_poly.type
_entity_poly.pdbx_seq_one_letter_code
_entity_poly.pdbx_strand_id
1 'polypeptide(L)'
;MHVLPQLRKLEQKYDDILTVVGVHSAKFNAEKSSENVREAVRRYGIGHPVVNDADFEIWKSYATRAWPTLMFLDPTGKVIGRHEGEFPFGALDQVLAEMIEEHEPLGNFVPGKLDLIPETQPEIQLSFPGKVTADAERETLVISDSNHRRLIISDLDGKVEAVIGNGESPLADSEQPGVYSERTFDQPLFDNPQGVVIDGETLYVADAGTHTIVKIGLVGGTAETIAGTGTQSMYRHQGGDALTMPLNSPYDLSLHEGVLYVAMAGFHQLWSMNLAESTVSPFAGDGGE
;
A
#
# COMPACT_ATOMS: atom_id res chain seq x y z
N MET A 1 -3.04 3.59 3.34
CA MET A 1 -4.13 4.44 2.86
C MET A 1 -4.59 3.86 1.54
N HIS A 2 -5.74 3.20 1.51
CA HIS A 2 -6.12 2.30 0.41
C HIS A 2 -6.76 3.03 -0.79
N VAL A 3 -7.27 4.24 -0.57
CA VAL A 3 -7.81 5.09 -1.63
C VAL A 3 -6.74 5.59 -2.62
N LEU A 4 -5.49 5.80 -2.19
CA LEU A 4 -4.45 6.43 -3.03
C LEU A 4 -4.15 5.65 -4.33
N PRO A 5 -3.97 4.30 -4.31
CA PRO A 5 -3.86 3.54 -5.55
C PRO A 5 -5.04 3.70 -6.51
N GLN A 6 -6.27 3.84 -5.99
CA GLN A 6 -7.45 4.03 -6.82
C GLN A 6 -7.42 5.41 -7.49
N LEU A 7 -7.03 6.45 -6.75
CA LEU A 7 -6.86 7.81 -7.29
C LEU A 7 -5.79 7.86 -8.38
N ARG A 8 -4.64 7.19 -8.21
CA ARG A 8 -3.61 7.13 -9.27
C ARG A 8 -4.13 6.53 -10.56
N LYS A 9 -4.97 5.49 -10.49
CA LYS A 9 -5.59 4.88 -11.68
C LYS A 9 -6.55 5.86 -12.37
N LEU A 10 -7.34 6.62 -11.62
CA LEU A 10 -8.19 7.66 -12.19
C LEU A 10 -7.38 8.77 -12.85
N GLU A 11 -6.33 9.27 -12.18
CA GLU A 11 -5.45 10.31 -12.69
C GLU A 11 -4.77 9.90 -13.99
N GLN A 12 -4.43 8.62 -14.13
CA GLN A 12 -3.87 8.08 -15.38
C GLN A 12 -4.93 7.94 -16.47
N LYS A 13 -6.15 7.52 -16.11
CA LYS A 13 -7.23 7.26 -17.07
C LYS A 13 -7.86 8.55 -17.63
N TYR A 14 -7.98 9.58 -16.80
CA TYR A 14 -8.64 10.85 -17.10
C TYR A 14 -7.66 12.03 -17.02
N ASP A 15 -6.41 11.80 -17.44
CA ASP A 15 -5.28 12.71 -17.21
C ASP A 15 -5.41 14.08 -17.91
N ASP A 16 -6.35 14.21 -18.82
CA ASP A 16 -6.63 15.41 -19.61
C ASP A 16 -7.78 16.25 -19.05
N ILE A 17 -8.71 15.67 -18.28
CA ILE A 17 -9.92 16.35 -17.80
C ILE A 17 -10.15 16.26 -16.29
N LEU A 18 -9.49 15.35 -15.58
CA LEU A 18 -9.62 15.18 -14.14
C LEU A 18 -8.45 15.84 -13.41
N THR A 19 -8.78 16.67 -12.42
CA THR A 19 -7.83 17.10 -11.40
C THR A 19 -8.23 16.53 -10.05
N VAL A 20 -7.33 15.77 -9.43
CA VAL A 20 -7.45 15.37 -8.02
C VAL A 20 -6.74 16.41 -7.17
N VAL A 21 -7.32 16.77 -6.02
CA VAL A 21 -6.65 17.61 -5.01
C VAL A 21 -6.77 16.92 -3.66
N GLY A 22 -5.64 16.60 -3.05
CA GLY A 22 -5.58 16.03 -1.70
C GLY A 22 -5.75 17.13 -0.67
N VAL A 23 -6.87 17.13 0.07
CA VAL A 23 -7.04 18.00 1.24
C VAL A 23 -6.62 17.23 2.48
N HIS A 24 -5.38 17.44 2.92
CA HIS A 24 -4.84 16.78 4.11
C HIS A 24 -5.33 17.48 5.37
N SER A 25 -6.37 16.94 5.99
CA SER A 25 -6.85 17.37 7.30
C SER A 25 -6.32 16.41 8.38
N ALA A 26 -5.42 16.91 9.23
CA ALA A 26 -4.59 16.12 10.14
C ALA A 26 -5.37 15.47 11.31
N LYS A 27 -5.31 14.13 11.45
CA LYS A 27 -5.90 13.42 12.61
C LYS A 27 -5.05 13.63 13.87
N PHE A 28 -3.73 13.69 13.71
CA PHE A 28 -2.78 13.85 14.82
C PHE A 28 -1.97 15.16 14.71
N ASN A 29 -1.51 15.70 15.85
CA ASN A 29 -0.74 16.95 15.87
C ASN A 29 0.52 16.92 15.00
N ALA A 30 1.21 15.78 14.91
CA ALA A 30 2.39 15.63 14.08
C ALA A 30 2.08 15.79 12.57
N GLU A 31 0.86 15.46 12.16
CA GLU A 31 0.42 15.53 10.76
C GLU A 31 0.06 16.96 10.33
N LYS A 32 0.05 17.93 11.25
CA LYS A 32 -0.16 19.36 10.93
C LYS A 32 1.06 20.01 10.26
N SER A 33 2.24 19.45 10.45
CA SER A 33 3.49 19.99 9.89
C SER A 33 3.54 19.79 8.38
N SER A 34 3.69 20.87 7.61
CA SER A 34 3.82 20.78 6.15
C SER A 34 5.00 19.92 5.70
N GLU A 35 6.07 19.84 6.48
CA GLU A 35 7.20 18.97 6.16
C GLU A 35 6.86 17.49 6.34
N ASN A 36 6.12 17.15 7.41
CA ASN A 36 5.67 15.77 7.60
C ASN A 36 4.66 15.36 6.53
N VAL A 37 3.82 16.29 6.08
CA VAL A 37 2.90 16.07 4.94
C VAL A 37 3.70 15.86 3.65
N ARG A 38 4.74 16.67 3.40
CA ARG A 38 5.63 16.50 2.24
C ARG A 38 6.33 15.14 2.25
N GLU A 39 6.81 14.68 3.41
CA GLU A 39 7.38 13.34 3.56
C GLU A 39 6.33 12.25 3.30
N ALA A 40 5.08 12.43 3.72
CA ALA A 40 3.99 11.50 3.38
C ALA A 40 3.66 11.51 1.87
N VAL A 41 3.66 12.69 1.23
CA VAL A 41 3.51 12.84 -0.23
C VAL A 41 4.59 12.05 -0.97
N ARG A 42 5.84 12.20 -0.54
CA ARG A 42 6.98 11.43 -1.07
C ARG A 42 6.82 9.93 -0.80
N ARG A 43 6.49 9.54 0.43
CA ARG A 43 6.31 8.14 0.84
C ARG A 43 5.25 7.43 0.02
N TYR A 44 4.10 8.08 -0.21
CA TYR A 44 3.00 7.47 -0.93
C TYR A 44 3.02 7.77 -2.44
N GLY A 45 4.05 8.46 -2.95
CA GLY A 45 4.18 8.81 -4.37
C GLY A 45 2.96 9.57 -4.88
N ILE A 46 2.50 10.57 -4.12
CA ILE A 46 1.33 11.38 -4.46
C ILE A 46 1.75 12.41 -5.52
N GLY A 47 1.18 12.30 -6.73
CA GLY A 47 1.47 13.18 -7.86
C GLY A 47 0.55 14.39 -7.98
N HIS A 48 -0.63 14.33 -7.36
CA HIS A 48 -1.59 15.45 -7.35
C HIS A 48 -1.22 16.54 -6.33
N PRO A 49 -1.75 17.76 -6.51
CA PRO A 49 -1.63 18.83 -5.52
C PRO A 49 -2.18 18.42 -4.17
N VAL A 50 -1.47 18.77 -3.10
CA VAL A 50 -1.90 18.54 -1.72
C VAL A 50 -1.94 19.86 -0.96
N VAL A 51 -3.08 20.15 -0.34
CA VAL A 51 -3.25 21.27 0.60
C VAL A 51 -3.16 20.73 2.02
N ASN A 52 -2.33 21.35 2.85
CA ASN A 52 -2.26 21.08 4.28
C ASN A 52 -3.35 21.89 5.01
N ASP A 53 -4.50 21.27 5.25
CA ASP A 53 -5.64 21.84 6.00
C ASP A 53 -5.51 21.55 7.50
N ALA A 54 -4.41 22.03 8.10
CA ALA A 54 -4.00 21.70 9.46
C ALA A 54 -5.02 22.09 10.55
N ASP A 55 -5.88 23.08 10.27
CA ASP A 55 -6.88 23.61 11.21
C ASP A 55 -8.34 23.28 10.81
N PHE A 56 -8.49 22.37 9.85
CA PHE A 56 -9.78 21.84 9.40
C PHE A 56 -10.70 22.93 8.81
N GLU A 57 -10.16 23.97 8.19
CA GLU A 57 -10.98 25.04 7.58
C GLU A 57 -11.75 24.51 6.37
N ILE A 58 -11.06 23.79 5.47
CA ILE A 58 -11.68 23.18 4.29
C ILE A 58 -12.59 22.03 4.73
N TRP A 59 -12.12 21.16 5.61
CA TRP A 59 -12.92 20.06 6.16
C TRP A 59 -14.27 20.52 6.73
N LYS A 60 -14.26 21.58 7.54
CA LYS A 60 -15.49 22.13 8.15
C LYS A 60 -16.40 22.79 7.11
N SER A 61 -15.83 23.53 6.15
CA SER A 61 -16.63 24.21 5.12
C SER A 61 -17.35 23.23 4.18
N TYR A 62 -16.75 22.05 3.95
CA TYR A 62 -17.35 20.95 3.19
C TYR A 62 -18.20 19.99 4.04
N ALA A 63 -18.36 20.27 5.35
CA ALA A 63 -19.10 19.44 6.29
C ALA A 63 -18.68 17.95 6.28
N THR A 64 -17.38 17.70 6.14
CA THR A 64 -16.78 16.36 6.12
C THR A 64 -16.84 15.72 7.51
N ARG A 65 -17.01 14.39 7.58
CA ARG A 65 -17.17 13.66 8.86
C ARG A 65 -16.38 12.36 8.99
N ALA A 66 -15.81 11.87 7.89
CA ALA A 66 -15.07 10.61 7.87
C ALA A 66 -13.82 10.72 6.98
N TRP A 67 -12.77 9.99 7.34
CA TRP A 67 -11.63 9.76 6.47
C TRP A 67 -11.75 8.37 5.82
N PRO A 68 -11.43 8.22 4.51
CA PRO A 68 -11.39 9.29 3.52
C PRO A 68 -12.81 9.81 3.20
N THR A 69 -12.91 11.01 2.66
CA THR A 69 -14.13 11.49 1.99
C THR A 69 -13.73 12.05 0.63
N LEU A 70 -14.39 11.60 -0.43
CA LEU A 70 -14.25 12.13 -1.78
C LEU A 70 -15.37 13.14 -2.04
N MET A 71 -15.00 14.32 -2.54
CA MET A 71 -15.93 15.35 -3.01
C MET A 71 -15.77 15.49 -4.52
N PHE A 72 -16.86 15.40 -5.26
CA PHE A 72 -16.86 15.52 -6.72
C PHE A 72 -17.37 16.92 -7.09
N LEU A 73 -16.55 17.66 -7.84
CA LEU A 73 -16.87 19.01 -8.31
C LEU A 73 -17.01 18.99 -9.83
N ASP A 74 -18.01 19.70 -10.34
CA ASP A 74 -18.16 19.93 -11.77
C ASP A 74 -17.17 21.01 -12.28
N PRO A 75 -17.03 21.20 -13.61
CA PRO A 75 -16.13 22.21 -14.17
C PRO A 75 -16.46 23.67 -13.79
N THR A 76 -17.64 23.94 -13.21
CA THR A 76 -18.01 25.27 -12.71
C THR A 76 -17.64 25.47 -11.23
N GLY A 77 -17.11 24.44 -10.57
CA GLY A 77 -16.74 24.43 -9.16
C GLY A 77 -17.88 24.06 -8.21
N LYS A 78 -19.00 23.57 -8.73
CA LYS A 78 -20.13 23.14 -7.90
C LYS A 78 -19.92 21.70 -7.43
N VAL A 79 -20.21 21.43 -6.16
CA VAL A 79 -20.23 20.06 -5.63
C VAL A 79 -21.42 19.29 -6.22
N ILE A 80 -21.13 18.20 -6.93
CA ILE A 80 -22.10 17.32 -7.59
C ILE A 80 -22.17 15.91 -6.95
N GLY A 81 -21.23 15.57 -6.08
CA GLY A 81 -21.25 14.29 -5.37
C GLY A 81 -20.36 14.26 -4.14
N ARG A 82 -20.62 13.30 -3.26
CA ARG A 82 -19.82 13.00 -2.06
C ARG A 82 -19.84 11.49 -1.81
N HIS A 83 -18.70 10.93 -1.42
CA HIS A 83 -18.57 9.56 -0.94
C HIS A 83 -17.73 9.52 0.34
N GLU A 84 -18.19 8.81 1.36
CA GLU A 84 -17.46 8.62 2.63
C GLU A 84 -16.94 7.20 2.73
N GLY A 85 -15.70 7.05 3.20
CA GLY A 85 -15.03 5.77 3.35
C GLY A 85 -14.31 5.32 2.09
N GLU A 86 -13.71 4.13 2.17
CA GLU A 86 -12.97 3.51 1.07
C GLU A 86 -13.87 3.30 -0.15
N PHE A 87 -13.30 3.42 -1.34
CA PHE A 87 -14.03 3.36 -2.61
C PHE A 87 -13.25 2.51 -3.64
N PRO A 88 -13.71 1.30 -3.98
CA PRO A 88 -13.05 0.46 -4.98
C PRO A 88 -13.01 1.12 -6.36
N PHE A 89 -11.90 0.98 -7.09
CA PHE A 89 -11.70 1.63 -8.38
C PHE A 89 -12.82 1.37 -9.39
N GLY A 90 -13.29 0.14 -9.57
CA GLY A 90 -14.31 -0.15 -10.59
C GLY A 90 -15.61 0.63 -10.40
N ALA A 91 -16.05 0.80 -9.14
CA ALA A 91 -17.25 1.57 -8.83
C ALA A 91 -16.98 3.10 -8.88
N LEU A 92 -15.80 3.54 -8.43
CA LEU A 92 -15.39 4.93 -8.50
C LEU A 92 -15.25 5.41 -9.95
N ASP A 93 -14.66 4.58 -10.81
CA ASP A 93 -14.46 4.79 -12.23
C ASP A 93 -15.79 4.92 -12.96
N GLN A 94 -16.75 4.04 -12.66
CA GLN A 94 -18.09 4.11 -13.24
C GLN A 94 -18.80 5.42 -12.87
N VAL A 95 -18.81 5.79 -11.58
CA VAL A 95 -19.46 7.03 -11.12
C VAL A 95 -18.83 8.25 -11.80
N LEU A 96 -17.50 8.29 -11.92
CA LEU A 96 -16.83 9.40 -12.59
C LEU A 96 -17.14 9.44 -14.09
N ALA A 97 -17.19 8.28 -14.77
CA ALA A 97 -17.55 8.20 -16.18
C ALA A 97 -18.97 8.75 -16.43
N GLU A 98 -19.94 8.39 -15.59
CA GLU A 98 -21.32 8.90 -15.67
C GLU A 98 -21.36 10.43 -15.46
N MET A 99 -20.60 10.97 -14.49
CA MET A 99 -20.49 12.42 -14.27
C MET A 99 -19.87 13.14 -15.47
N ILE A 100 -18.85 12.55 -16.10
CA ILE A 100 -18.20 13.11 -17.30
C ILE A 100 -19.18 13.15 -18.48
N GLU A 101 -19.89 12.04 -18.74
CA GLU A 101 -20.86 11.95 -19.83
C GLU A 101 -22.00 12.97 -19.68
N GLU A 102 -22.46 13.22 -18.45
CA GLU A 102 -23.49 14.25 -18.18
C GLU A 102 -23.01 15.67 -18.51
N HIS A 103 -21.73 15.96 -18.25
CA HIS A 103 -21.17 17.32 -18.37
C HIS A 103 -20.51 17.60 -19.72
N GLU A 104 -20.16 16.58 -20.50
CA GLU A 104 -19.50 16.71 -21.81
C GLU A 104 -20.30 17.62 -22.78
N PRO A 105 -21.64 17.49 -22.92
CA PRO A 105 -22.43 18.34 -23.82
C PRO A 105 -22.47 19.82 -23.41
N LEU A 106 -22.13 20.14 -22.16
CA LEU A 106 -22.11 21.52 -21.65
C LEU A 106 -20.88 22.29 -22.14
N GLY A 107 -19.84 21.59 -22.63
CA GLY A 107 -18.63 22.21 -23.20
C GLY A 107 -17.77 22.98 -22.19
N ASN A 108 -17.90 22.65 -20.90
CA ASN A 108 -17.21 23.36 -19.81
C ASN A 108 -15.87 22.73 -19.40
N PHE A 109 -15.51 21.57 -19.95
CA PHE A 109 -14.19 20.99 -19.71
C PHE A 109 -13.11 21.86 -20.34
N VAL A 110 -12.00 22.03 -19.61
CA VAL A 110 -10.78 22.65 -20.12
C VAL A 110 -9.72 21.56 -20.17
N PRO A 111 -9.54 20.90 -21.33
CA PRO A 111 -8.58 19.81 -21.45
C PRO A 111 -7.15 20.32 -21.24
N GLY A 112 -6.35 19.56 -20.52
CA GLY A 112 -4.94 19.83 -20.32
C GLY A 112 -4.46 19.44 -18.93
N LYS A 113 -3.17 19.14 -18.85
CA LYS A 113 -2.50 18.86 -17.59
C LYS A 113 -2.17 20.17 -16.88
N LEU A 114 -2.35 20.16 -15.56
CA LEU A 114 -1.76 21.18 -14.72
C LEU A 114 -0.24 21.07 -14.78
N ASP A 115 0.43 22.21 -14.92
CA ASP A 115 1.88 22.30 -14.83
C ASP A 115 2.29 22.22 -13.35
N LEU A 116 2.43 20.98 -12.86
CA LEU A 116 2.78 20.68 -11.48
C LEU A 116 4.27 20.37 -11.38
N ILE A 117 4.91 20.87 -10.33
CA ILE A 117 6.27 20.50 -9.97
C ILE A 117 6.18 19.34 -8.97
N PRO A 118 6.58 18.11 -9.36
CA PRO A 118 6.51 16.97 -8.44
C PRO A 118 7.44 17.18 -7.24
N GLU A 119 7.00 16.76 -6.06
CA GLU A 119 7.90 16.60 -4.92
C GLU A 119 8.82 15.42 -5.21
N THR A 120 10.07 15.72 -5.57
CA THR A 120 11.07 14.71 -5.87
C THR A 120 11.72 14.18 -4.60
N GLN A 121 12.04 12.88 -4.59
CA GLN A 121 12.93 12.32 -3.58
C GLN A 121 14.37 12.45 -4.06
N PRO A 122 15.31 12.89 -3.19
CA PRO A 122 16.72 12.72 -3.50
C PRO A 122 17.05 11.22 -3.62
N GLU A 123 18.04 10.87 -4.44
CA GLU A 123 18.56 9.49 -4.43
C GLU A 123 19.18 9.20 -3.06
N ILE A 124 18.54 8.30 -2.33
CA ILE A 124 18.91 7.89 -0.97
C ILE A 124 19.11 6.37 -0.94
N GLN A 125 19.94 5.87 -0.03
CA GLN A 125 20.25 4.43 0.03
C GLN A 125 19.04 3.60 0.50
N LEU A 126 18.30 4.12 1.48
CA LEU A 126 17.04 3.57 1.97
C LEU A 126 15.95 4.61 1.77
N SER A 127 14.79 4.18 1.29
CA SER A 127 13.61 5.02 1.14
C SER A 127 12.48 4.44 1.99
N PHE A 128 12.11 5.18 3.04
CA PHE A 128 11.06 4.84 4.01
C PHE A 128 11.12 3.38 4.51
N PRO A 129 12.26 2.93 5.08
CA PRO A 129 12.38 1.57 5.58
C PRO A 129 11.31 1.29 6.65
N GLY A 130 10.52 0.24 6.46
CA GLY A 130 9.32 -0.03 7.26
C GLY A 130 9.60 -0.79 8.55
N LYS A 131 10.48 -1.80 8.46
CA LYS A 131 10.87 -2.72 9.55
C LYS A 131 12.32 -3.19 9.37
N VAL A 132 12.85 -3.78 10.43
CA VAL A 132 14.14 -4.47 10.45
C VAL A 132 14.02 -5.69 11.36
N THR A 133 14.65 -6.80 10.96
CA THR A 133 14.90 -7.95 11.85
C THR A 133 16.39 -8.28 11.85
N ALA A 134 16.85 -8.95 12.90
CA ALA A 134 18.23 -9.39 13.03
C ALA A 134 18.32 -10.91 12.91
N ASP A 135 19.28 -11.39 12.12
CA ASP A 135 19.72 -12.78 12.13
C ASP A 135 20.92 -12.90 13.08
N ALA A 136 20.67 -13.41 14.28
CA ALA A 136 21.71 -13.57 15.28
C ALA A 136 22.74 -14.65 14.93
N GLU A 137 22.38 -15.63 14.09
CA GLU A 137 23.31 -16.71 13.70
C GLU A 137 24.30 -16.23 12.64
N ARG A 138 23.85 -15.36 11.72
CA ARG A 138 24.69 -14.80 10.66
C ARG A 138 25.28 -13.43 10.98
N GLU A 139 24.89 -12.82 12.10
CA GLU A 139 25.24 -11.44 12.45
C GLU A 139 24.86 -10.46 11.33
N THR A 140 23.64 -10.58 10.80
CA THR A 140 23.11 -9.69 9.76
C THR A 140 21.80 -9.03 10.16
N LEU A 141 21.47 -7.94 9.47
CA LEU A 141 20.18 -7.28 9.51
C LEU A 141 19.44 -7.52 8.19
N VAL A 142 18.14 -7.74 8.28
CA VAL A 142 17.23 -7.76 7.13
C VAL A 142 16.29 -6.57 7.26
N ILE A 143 16.39 -5.64 6.32
CA ILE A 143 15.69 -4.35 6.33
C ILE A 143 14.66 -4.36 5.21
N SER A 144 13.41 -4.05 5.50
CA SER A 144 12.41 -3.78 4.47
C SER A 144 12.52 -2.34 3.99
N ASP A 145 13.14 -2.15 2.83
CA ASP A 145 13.32 -0.86 2.17
C ASP A 145 12.06 -0.55 1.34
N SER A 146 10.97 -0.24 2.07
CA SER A 146 9.60 -0.36 1.57
C SER A 146 9.32 0.46 0.30
N ASN A 147 9.83 1.68 0.20
CA ASN A 147 9.58 2.52 -0.98
C ASN A 147 10.47 2.18 -2.18
N HIS A 148 11.61 1.53 -1.95
CA HIS A 148 12.37 0.89 -3.03
C HIS A 148 11.88 -0.52 -3.35
N ARG A 149 10.81 -1.01 -2.72
CA ARG A 149 10.17 -2.30 -3.02
C ARG A 149 11.13 -3.48 -3.00
N ARG A 150 12.01 -3.51 -1.99
CA ARG A 150 13.07 -4.50 -1.86
C ARG A 150 13.38 -4.77 -0.38
N LEU A 151 14.08 -5.87 -0.13
CA LEU A 151 14.80 -6.10 1.11
C LEU A 151 16.29 -5.84 0.93
N ILE A 152 16.93 -5.39 2.00
CA ILE A 152 18.38 -5.27 2.10
C ILE A 152 18.85 -6.21 3.21
N ILE A 153 19.84 -7.04 2.90
CA ILE A 153 20.60 -7.79 3.91
C ILE A 153 21.94 -7.10 4.08
N SER A 154 22.29 -6.74 5.31
CA SER A 154 23.59 -6.15 5.64
C SER A 154 24.23 -6.82 6.84
N ASP A 155 25.55 -6.73 6.98
CA ASP A 155 26.20 -7.02 8.26
C ASP A 155 25.84 -5.97 9.33
N LEU A 156 26.30 -6.18 10.57
CA LEU A 156 26.06 -5.25 11.69
C LEU A 156 26.83 -3.91 11.55
N ASP A 157 27.81 -3.83 10.66
CA ASP A 157 28.54 -2.60 10.34
C ASP A 157 27.86 -1.81 9.20
N GLY A 158 26.78 -2.34 8.63
CA GLY A 158 25.96 -1.71 7.59
C GLY A 158 26.45 -1.96 6.16
N LYS A 159 27.39 -2.88 5.94
CA LYS A 159 27.79 -3.30 4.59
C LYS A 159 26.71 -4.19 4.00
N VAL A 160 26.17 -3.78 2.86
CA VAL A 160 25.16 -4.56 2.12
C VAL A 160 25.78 -5.85 1.58
N GLU A 161 25.17 -6.97 1.91
CA GLU A 161 25.53 -8.31 1.44
C GLU A 161 24.63 -8.79 0.31
N ALA A 162 23.33 -8.47 0.37
CA ALA A 162 22.37 -8.83 -0.66
C ALA A 162 21.23 -7.81 -0.77
N VAL A 163 20.63 -7.76 -1.96
CA VAL A 163 19.40 -7.03 -2.25
C VAL A 163 18.40 -8.00 -2.86
N ILE A 164 17.18 -8.02 -2.34
CA ILE A 164 16.12 -8.93 -2.77
C ILE A 164 14.95 -8.10 -3.29
N GLY A 165 14.62 -8.23 -4.56
CA GLY A 165 13.65 -7.40 -5.29
C GLY A 165 14.33 -6.33 -6.14
N ASN A 166 13.82 -6.12 -7.36
CA ASN A 166 14.40 -5.19 -8.34
C ASN A 166 13.83 -3.75 -8.30
N GLY A 167 12.88 -3.48 -7.39
CA GLY A 167 12.22 -2.19 -7.27
C GLY A 167 10.97 -1.99 -8.13
N GLU A 168 10.65 -2.93 -9.01
CA GLU A 168 9.41 -2.93 -9.78
C GLU A 168 8.27 -3.59 -9.00
N SER A 169 7.03 -3.17 -9.27
CA SER A 169 5.85 -3.73 -8.61
C SER A 169 5.43 -5.04 -9.29
N PRO A 170 5.17 -6.13 -8.54
CA PRO A 170 4.64 -7.37 -9.09
C PRO A 170 3.16 -7.26 -9.50
N LEU A 171 2.49 -6.13 -9.22
CA LEU A 171 1.11 -5.86 -9.61
C LEU A 171 0.96 -5.47 -11.09
N ALA A 172 2.06 -5.25 -11.80
CA ALA A 172 2.04 -5.01 -13.26
C ALA A 172 1.69 -6.28 -14.06
N ASP A 173 1.76 -7.45 -13.45
CA ASP A 173 1.36 -8.73 -14.03
C ASP A 173 -0.18 -8.88 -13.98
N SER A 174 -0.81 -9.02 -15.15
CA SER A 174 -2.27 -8.88 -15.29
C SER A 174 -3.09 -10.12 -14.93
N GLU A 175 -2.49 -11.31 -14.86
CA GLU A 175 -3.24 -12.55 -14.63
C GLU A 175 -3.41 -12.90 -13.15
N GLN A 176 -2.36 -12.74 -12.33
CA GLN A 176 -2.39 -12.92 -10.87
C GLN A 176 -1.48 -11.90 -10.17
N PRO A 177 -1.93 -10.63 -10.03
CA PRO A 177 -1.08 -9.54 -9.57
C PRO A 177 -0.53 -9.84 -8.17
N GLY A 178 0.79 -9.93 -8.02
CA GLY A 178 1.42 -10.18 -6.71
C GLY A 178 1.40 -11.63 -6.18
N VAL A 179 0.88 -12.60 -6.95
CA VAL A 179 0.93 -14.04 -6.60
C VAL A 179 1.85 -14.77 -7.59
N TYR A 180 2.88 -15.43 -7.08
CA TYR A 180 3.86 -16.14 -7.89
C TYR A 180 4.44 -17.33 -7.12
N SER A 181 4.82 -18.40 -7.82
CA SER A 181 5.34 -19.63 -7.22
C SER A 181 6.85 -19.74 -7.23
N GLU A 182 7.54 -19.14 -8.21
CA GLU A 182 9.00 -19.23 -8.34
C GLU A 182 9.55 -17.97 -9.00
N ARG A 183 10.00 -16.99 -8.19
CA ARG A 183 10.76 -15.83 -8.66
C ARG A 183 12.16 -15.79 -8.07
N THR A 184 13.08 -15.14 -8.77
CA THR A 184 14.45 -14.85 -8.29
C THR A 184 14.56 -13.44 -7.73
N PHE A 185 15.66 -13.16 -7.02
CA PHE A 185 15.87 -11.88 -6.32
C PHE A 185 15.89 -10.64 -7.23
N ASP A 186 16.18 -10.80 -8.52
CA ASP A 186 16.24 -9.73 -9.51
C ASP A 186 14.91 -9.47 -10.24
N GLN A 187 13.83 -10.10 -9.80
CA GLN A 187 12.49 -9.91 -10.33
C GLN A 187 11.66 -8.97 -9.44
N PRO A 188 10.51 -8.46 -9.92
CA PRO A 188 9.57 -7.73 -9.08
C PRO A 188 9.01 -8.66 -8.01
N LEU A 189 9.34 -8.43 -6.75
CA LEU A 189 8.87 -9.28 -5.64
C LEU A 189 7.84 -8.59 -4.76
N PHE A 190 7.98 -7.27 -4.57
CA PHE A 190 7.21 -6.54 -3.57
C PHE A 190 6.58 -5.26 -4.12
N ASP A 191 5.49 -4.80 -3.51
CA ASP A 191 4.93 -3.48 -3.75
C ASP A 191 5.07 -2.55 -2.53
N ASN A 192 4.92 -3.08 -1.32
CA ASN A 192 5.16 -2.37 -0.07
C ASN A 192 5.55 -3.36 1.06
N PRO A 193 6.78 -3.92 1.03
CA PRO A 193 7.21 -4.89 2.05
C PRO A 193 7.33 -4.20 3.41
N GLN A 194 6.77 -4.82 4.45
CA GLN A 194 6.77 -4.33 5.83
C GLN A 194 7.45 -5.33 6.76
N GLY A 195 6.70 -6.05 7.60
CA GLY A 195 7.21 -7.06 8.52
C GLY A 195 8.05 -8.12 7.81
N VAL A 196 9.18 -8.46 8.41
CA VAL A 196 10.05 -9.54 7.97
C VAL A 196 10.51 -10.35 9.18
N VAL A 197 10.44 -11.67 9.08
CA VAL A 197 11.01 -12.60 10.06
C VAL A 197 11.87 -13.63 9.36
N ILE A 198 12.87 -14.14 10.08
CA ILE A 198 13.81 -15.14 9.58
C ILE A 198 13.69 -16.44 10.39
N ASP A 199 13.80 -17.57 9.71
CA ASP A 199 13.88 -18.91 10.28
C ASP A 199 14.91 -19.74 9.50
N GLY A 200 16.10 -19.93 10.09
CA GLY A 200 17.22 -20.57 9.43
C GLY A 200 17.60 -19.86 8.13
N GLU A 201 17.34 -20.48 6.98
CA GLU A 201 17.62 -19.95 5.64
C GLU A 201 16.39 -19.38 4.93
N THR A 202 15.27 -19.23 5.64
CA THR A 202 14.00 -18.77 5.07
C THR A 202 13.61 -17.43 5.67
N LEU A 203 13.24 -16.47 4.81
CA LEU A 203 12.56 -15.25 5.24
C LEU A 203 11.06 -15.37 4.95
N TYR A 204 10.25 -14.79 5.82
CA TYR A 204 8.84 -14.53 5.58
C TYR A 204 8.61 -13.03 5.63
N VAL A 205 7.88 -12.51 4.64
CA VAL A 205 7.69 -11.07 4.43
C VAL A 205 6.21 -10.79 4.31
N ALA A 206 5.72 -9.83 5.08
CA ALA A 206 4.40 -9.25 4.88
C ALA A 206 4.51 -8.15 3.82
N ASP A 207 3.96 -8.39 2.64
CA ASP A 207 3.84 -7.36 1.62
C ASP A 207 2.45 -6.70 1.72
N ALA A 208 2.45 -5.51 2.31
CA ALA A 208 1.23 -4.76 2.57
C ALA A 208 0.60 -4.19 1.29
N GLY A 209 1.38 -4.05 0.21
CA GLY A 209 0.95 -3.46 -1.06
C GLY A 209 0.28 -4.47 -1.98
N THR A 210 0.77 -5.70 -2.00
CA THR A 210 0.12 -6.84 -2.70
C THR A 210 -0.91 -7.55 -1.83
N HIS A 211 -0.97 -7.28 -0.53
CA HIS A 211 -1.82 -8.01 0.42
C HIS A 211 -1.46 -9.50 0.46
N THR A 212 -0.16 -9.82 0.44
CA THR A 212 0.34 -11.20 0.46
C THR A 212 1.41 -11.42 1.53
N ILE A 213 1.64 -12.70 1.86
CA ILE A 213 2.83 -13.14 2.59
C ILE A 213 3.75 -13.84 1.58
N VAL A 214 5.01 -13.40 1.51
CA VAL A 214 6.03 -13.94 0.62
C VAL A 214 7.06 -14.72 1.43
N LYS A 215 7.39 -15.92 0.99
CA LYS A 215 8.48 -16.74 1.51
C LYS A 215 9.68 -16.63 0.58
N ILE A 216 10.87 -16.51 1.15
CA ILE A 216 12.12 -16.36 0.42
C ILE A 216 13.11 -17.39 0.93
N GLY A 217 13.63 -18.25 0.05
CA GLY A 217 14.78 -19.09 0.34
C GLY A 217 16.08 -18.36 0.06
N LEU A 218 16.91 -18.15 1.09
CA LEU A 218 18.23 -17.53 0.94
C LEU A 218 19.18 -18.43 0.14
N VAL A 219 19.06 -19.75 0.30
CA VAL A 219 19.76 -20.73 -0.53
C VAL A 219 18.99 -20.95 -1.83
N GLY A 220 19.68 -20.75 -2.96
CA GLY A 220 19.08 -20.85 -4.29
C GLY A 220 18.39 -19.56 -4.76
N GLY A 221 18.10 -18.62 -3.86
CA GLY A 221 17.62 -17.28 -4.19
C GLY A 221 16.22 -17.27 -4.78
N THR A 222 15.31 -18.07 -4.19
CA THR A 222 13.92 -18.21 -4.67
C THR A 222 12.94 -17.46 -3.78
N ALA A 223 11.83 -17.01 -4.38
CA ALA A 223 10.73 -16.35 -3.71
C ALA A 223 9.39 -16.89 -4.21
N GLU A 224 8.46 -17.10 -3.30
CA GLU A 224 7.11 -17.60 -3.57
C GLU A 224 6.09 -16.90 -2.67
N THR A 225 4.89 -16.63 -3.19
CA THR A 225 3.75 -16.20 -2.38
C THR A 225 3.19 -17.41 -1.65
N ILE A 226 2.99 -17.32 -0.34
CA ILE A 226 2.46 -18.43 0.49
C ILE A 226 1.10 -18.12 1.11
N ALA A 227 0.67 -16.86 1.12
CA ALA A 227 -0.67 -16.46 1.54
C ALA A 227 -1.13 -15.18 0.86
N GLY A 228 -2.44 -15.02 0.68
CA GLY A 228 -3.04 -13.87 0.04
C GLY A 228 -3.25 -14.04 -1.46
N THR A 229 -4.20 -13.30 -1.99
CA THR A 229 -4.66 -13.41 -3.39
C THR A 229 -4.16 -12.27 -4.27
N GLY A 230 -3.27 -11.41 -3.77
CA GLY A 230 -2.78 -10.26 -4.53
C GLY A 230 -3.75 -9.06 -4.58
N THR A 231 -4.94 -9.21 -4.00
CA THR A 231 -6.00 -8.19 -4.01
C THR A 231 -6.47 -7.91 -2.59
N GLN A 232 -6.67 -6.63 -2.29
CA GLN A 232 -7.22 -6.20 -1.01
C GLN A 232 -8.61 -6.78 -0.75
N SER A 233 -8.80 -7.38 0.43
CA SER A 233 -10.13 -7.76 0.89
C SER A 233 -10.87 -6.62 1.60
N MET A 234 -12.14 -6.42 1.26
CA MET A 234 -13.02 -5.44 1.93
C MET A 234 -13.86 -6.05 3.07
N TYR A 235 -13.81 -7.38 3.23
CA TYR A 235 -14.63 -8.11 4.19
C TYR A 235 -13.75 -8.97 5.09
N ARG A 236 -14.16 -9.17 6.33
CA ARG A 236 -13.48 -10.09 7.25
C ARG A 236 -13.87 -11.54 6.92
N HIS A 237 -12.93 -12.47 7.13
CA HIS A 237 -13.13 -13.89 6.88
C HIS A 237 -12.83 -14.71 8.13
N GLN A 238 -13.26 -15.97 8.14
CA GLN A 238 -12.99 -16.92 9.23
C GLN A 238 -11.69 -17.72 9.02
N GLY A 239 -10.97 -17.47 7.92
CA GLY A 239 -9.78 -18.22 7.53
C GLY A 239 -10.06 -19.40 6.60
N GLY A 240 -9.00 -20.13 6.23
CA GLY A 240 -9.03 -21.19 5.23
C GLY A 240 -7.65 -21.45 4.62
N ASP A 241 -7.63 -22.02 3.42
CA ASP A 241 -6.42 -22.20 2.62
C ASP A 241 -5.73 -20.86 2.34
N ALA A 242 -4.42 -20.79 2.56
CA ALA A 242 -3.68 -19.54 2.61
C ALA A 242 -3.62 -18.82 1.26
N LEU A 243 -3.51 -19.54 0.14
CA LEU A 243 -3.37 -18.95 -1.20
C LEU A 243 -4.70 -18.49 -1.79
N THR A 244 -5.80 -19.01 -1.29
CA THR A 244 -7.16 -18.59 -1.69
C THR A 244 -7.77 -17.57 -0.73
N MET A 245 -7.17 -17.34 0.43
CA MET A 245 -7.66 -16.40 1.44
C MET A 245 -7.24 -14.95 1.13
N PRO A 246 -8.16 -14.04 0.79
CA PRO A 246 -7.80 -12.64 0.54
C PRO A 246 -7.47 -11.94 1.86
N LEU A 247 -6.30 -11.28 1.91
CA LEU A 247 -5.82 -10.58 3.09
C LEU A 247 -6.08 -9.07 2.98
N ASN A 248 -5.80 -8.34 4.07
CA ASN A 248 -5.94 -6.89 4.08
C ASN A 248 -4.80 -6.22 4.86
N SER A 249 -3.76 -5.85 4.13
CA SER A 249 -2.58 -5.12 4.62
C SER A 249 -1.90 -5.82 5.80
N PRO A 250 -1.34 -7.03 5.57
CA PRO A 250 -0.43 -7.62 6.56
C PRO A 250 0.74 -6.66 6.77
N TYR A 251 1.04 -6.31 8.03
CA TYR A 251 1.94 -5.20 8.33
C TYR A 251 3.15 -5.61 9.16
N ASP A 252 2.99 -6.61 10.03
CA ASP A 252 4.10 -7.16 10.80
C ASP A 252 3.95 -8.66 11.00
N LEU A 253 5.06 -9.34 11.27
CA LEU A 253 5.15 -10.79 11.40
C LEU A 253 5.86 -11.20 12.68
N SER A 254 5.44 -12.32 13.26
CA SER A 254 6.17 -13.02 14.32
C SER A 254 6.06 -14.52 14.11
N LEU A 255 7.17 -15.24 14.18
CA LEU A 255 7.19 -16.70 14.01
C LEU A 255 7.37 -17.40 15.36
N HIS A 256 6.58 -18.44 15.60
CA HIS A 256 6.79 -19.34 16.74
C HIS A 256 6.32 -20.75 16.39
N GLU A 257 7.21 -21.74 16.54
CA GLU A 257 6.89 -23.17 16.38
C GLU A 257 6.12 -23.51 15.08
N GLY A 258 6.55 -22.95 13.94
CA GLY A 258 5.92 -23.20 12.64
C GLY A 258 4.61 -22.43 12.39
N VAL A 259 4.23 -21.54 13.29
CA VAL A 259 3.07 -20.64 13.15
C VAL A 259 3.55 -19.22 12.95
N LEU A 260 3.15 -18.62 11.83
CA LEU A 260 3.40 -17.23 11.52
C LEU A 260 2.21 -16.38 12.00
N TYR A 261 2.42 -15.57 13.02
CA TYR A 261 1.46 -14.56 13.48
C TYR A 261 1.60 -13.31 12.64
N VAL A 262 0.47 -12.78 12.18
CA VAL A 262 0.38 -11.66 11.24
C VAL A 262 -0.44 -10.54 11.86
N ALA A 263 0.17 -9.36 11.98
CA ALA A 263 -0.56 -8.14 12.31
C ALA A 263 -1.32 -7.65 11.07
N MET A 264 -2.62 -7.96 11.00
CA MET A 264 -3.47 -7.65 9.85
C MET A 264 -4.09 -6.26 10.00
N ALA A 265 -3.30 -5.23 9.67
CA ALA A 265 -3.65 -3.85 9.95
C ALA A 265 -4.99 -3.42 9.32
N GLY A 266 -5.30 -3.90 8.11
CA GLY A 266 -6.54 -3.55 7.41
C GLY A 266 -7.81 -4.22 7.99
N PHE A 267 -7.67 -5.27 8.79
CA PHE A 267 -8.80 -5.88 9.51
C PHE A 267 -8.90 -5.49 10.97
N HIS A 268 -7.87 -4.80 11.52
CA HIS A 268 -7.72 -4.55 12.96
C HIS A 268 -7.70 -5.84 13.78
N GLN A 269 -6.99 -6.86 13.27
CA GLN A 269 -6.91 -8.19 13.88
C GLN A 269 -5.49 -8.74 13.85
N LEU A 270 -5.20 -9.65 14.77
CA LEU A 270 -4.09 -10.58 14.66
C LEU A 270 -4.59 -11.85 13.97
N TRP A 271 -3.83 -12.34 13.01
CA TRP A 271 -4.08 -13.58 12.30
C TRP A 271 -2.93 -14.56 12.56
N SER A 272 -3.17 -15.84 12.37
CA SER A 272 -2.15 -16.89 12.46
C SER A 272 -2.18 -17.74 11.20
N MET A 273 -1.01 -18.08 10.67
CA MET A 273 -0.82 -18.99 9.56
C MET A 273 -0.02 -20.22 10.02
N ASN A 274 -0.60 -21.41 9.86
CA ASN A 274 0.13 -22.67 10.05
C ASN A 274 0.91 -22.98 8.77
N LEU A 275 2.23 -22.97 8.85
CA LEU A 275 3.09 -23.16 7.67
C LEU A 275 3.07 -24.59 7.14
N ALA A 276 2.87 -25.60 8.00
CA ALA A 276 2.83 -27.00 7.58
C ALA A 276 1.51 -27.35 6.88
N GLU A 277 0.41 -26.76 7.34
CA GLU A 277 -0.93 -27.00 6.78
C GLU A 277 -1.31 -26.01 5.67
N SER A 278 -0.54 -24.92 5.50
CA SER A 278 -0.85 -23.82 4.57
C SER A 278 -2.24 -23.23 4.81
N THR A 279 -2.62 -23.06 6.08
CA THR A 279 -3.90 -22.47 6.49
C THR A 279 -3.68 -21.17 7.25
N VAL A 280 -4.59 -20.22 7.09
CA VAL A 280 -4.52 -18.90 7.73
C VAL A 280 -5.90 -18.50 8.26
N SER A 281 -5.95 -17.93 9.47
CA SER A 281 -7.21 -17.56 10.13
C SER A 281 -7.05 -16.42 11.14
N PRO A 282 -8.14 -15.73 11.51
CA PRO A 282 -8.11 -14.80 12.64
C PRO A 282 -7.70 -15.51 13.93
N PHE A 283 -6.79 -14.88 14.67
CA PHE A 283 -6.30 -15.38 15.95
C PHE A 283 -6.84 -14.53 17.12
N ALA A 284 -6.83 -13.20 16.99
CA ALA A 284 -7.35 -12.29 18.00
C ALA A 284 -7.85 -10.96 17.40
N GLY A 285 -8.74 -10.29 18.15
CA GLY A 285 -9.38 -9.02 17.75
C GLY A 285 -10.74 -9.22 17.09
N ASP A 286 -11.69 -8.35 17.40
CA ASP A 286 -13.03 -8.31 16.79
C ASP A 286 -13.10 -7.44 15.53
N GLY A 287 -12.00 -6.73 15.24
CA GLY A 287 -11.84 -5.85 14.10
C GLY A 287 -12.38 -4.43 14.31
N GLY A 288 -12.77 -4.05 15.52
CA GLY A 288 -13.11 -2.66 15.85
C GLY A 288 -11.90 -1.73 15.76
N GLU A 289 -12.13 -0.50 15.30
CA GLU A 289 -11.17 0.63 15.36
C GLU A 289 -11.51 1.56 16.53
#